data_AF-A0A0N1G687-F1
#
_entry.id   AF-A0A0N1G687-F1
#
_cell.length_a   1.000
_cell.length_b   1.000
_cell.length_c   1.000
_cell.angle_alpha   90.00
_cell.angle_beta   90.00
_cell.angle_gamma   90.00
#
_symmetry.space_group_name_H-M   'P 1'
#
loop_
_entity.id
_entity.type
_entity.pdbx_description
1 polymer ?
#
loop_
_entity_poly.entity_id
_entity_poly.type
_entity_poly.pdbx_seq_one_letter_code
_entity_poly.pdbx_strand_id
1 'polypeptide(L)' 'MLNETPEDVRNVVLIGHNPSVQGLADILAGEAEGDARERMSRRDFPTAAFAVLSFDGSWKAVEPGAGTLLDYWAPSE' A
#
# COMPACT_ATOMS: atom_id res chain seq x y z
N MET A 1 -10.15 3.12 -9.73
CA MET A 1 -10.16 1.78 -9.12
C MET A 1 -10.37 1.83 -7.61
N LEU A 2 -9.42 2.28 -6.78
CA LEU A 2 -9.66 2.33 -5.32
C LEU A 2 -10.83 3.27 -4.96
N ASN A 3 -10.94 4.41 -5.63
CA ASN A 3 -12.02 5.39 -5.44
C ASN A 3 -13.39 4.91 -5.94
N GLU A 4 -13.46 3.74 -6.58
CA GLU A 4 -14.71 3.09 -7.00
C GLU A 4 -15.16 2.01 -6.01
N THR A 5 -14.38 1.78 -4.94
CA THR A 5 -14.73 0.86 -3.86
C THR A 5 -15.98 1.39 -3.12
N PRO A 6 -16.97 0.53 -2.83
CA PRO A 6 -18.13 0.91 -2.02
C PRO A 6 -17.73 1.40 -0.62
N GLU A 7 -18.40 2.44 -0.12
CA GLU A 7 -18.07 3.09 1.17
C GLU A 7 -18.27 2.19 2.40
N ASP A 8 -19.03 1.09 2.29
CA ASP A 8 -19.24 0.11 3.35
C ASP A 8 -18.12 -0.94 3.46
N VAL A 9 -17.24 -1.02 2.45
CA VAL A 9 -16.05 -1.87 2.49
C VAL A 9 -15.00 -1.21 3.38
N ARG A 10 -14.54 -1.92 4.41
CA ARG A 10 -13.50 -1.40 5.32
C ARG A 10 -12.08 -1.71 4.88
N ASN A 11 -11.87 -2.84 4.21
CA ASN A 11 -10.55 -3.33 3.84
C ASN A 11 -10.61 -3.91 2.43
N VAL A 12 -9.59 -3.63 1.63
CA VAL A 12 -9.40 -4.18 0.28
C VAL A 12 -8.05 -4.85 0.22
N VAL A 13 -8.00 -6.03 -0.41
CA VAL A 13 -6.75 -6.66 -0.82
C VAL A 13 -6.61 -6.48 -2.33
N LEU A 14 -5.55 -5.79 -2.75
CA LEU A 14 -5.21 -5.63 -4.16
C LEU A 14 -4.12 -6.66 -4.53
N ILE A 15 -4.44 -7.54 -5.47
CA ILE A 15 -3.52 -8.54 -6.00
C ILE A 15 -3.21 -8.17 -7.45
N GLY A 16 -1.93 -8.07 -7.80
CA GLY A 16 -1.52 -7.67 -9.14
C GLY A 16 -0.05 -7.99 -9.43
N HIS A 17 0.45 -7.41 -10.51
CA HIS A 17 1.82 -7.58 -10.97
C HIS A 17 2.65 -6.32 -10.72
N ASN A 18 3.95 -6.52 -10.47
CA ASN A 18 4.91 -5.44 -10.53
C ASN A 18 5.19 -5.03 -11.98
N PRO A 19 5.51 -3.75 -12.24
CA PRO A 19 5.84 -2.70 -11.26
C PRO A 19 4.63 -1.99 -10.62
N SER A 20 3.41 -2.28 -11.08
CA SER A 20 2.23 -1.51 -10.71
C SER A 20 1.84 -1.61 -9.24
N VAL A 21 1.99 -2.79 -8.61
CA VAL A 21 1.65 -2.95 -7.18
C VAL A 21 2.59 -2.15 -6.28
N GLN A 22 3.90 -2.30 -6.46
CA GLN A 22 4.88 -1.50 -5.73
C GLN A 22 4.67 0.00 -6.00
N GLY A 23 4.52 0.39 -7.27
CA GLY A 23 4.32 1.78 -7.64
C GLY A 23 3.05 2.39 -7.02
N LEU A 24 1.98 1.62 -6.87
CA LEU A 24 0.77 2.09 -6.18
C LEU A 24 1.03 2.31 -4.69
N ALA A 25 1.74 1.40 -4.02
CA ALA A 25 2.13 1.57 -2.62
C ALA A 25 3.00 2.83 -2.43
N ASP A 26 3.99 3.05 -3.31
CA ASP A 26 4.84 4.24 -3.30
C ASP A 26 4.05 5.53 -3.52
N ILE A 27 3.10 5.53 -4.47
CA ILE A 27 2.27 6.70 -4.79
C ILE A 27 1.35 7.06 -3.63
N LEU A 28 0.75 6.08 -2.97
CA LEU A 28 -0.24 6.32 -1.92
C LEU A 28 0.39 6.62 -0.55
N ALA A 29 1.57 6.05 -0.26
CA ALA A 29 2.21 6.20 1.04
C ALA A 29 2.91 7.56 1.19
N GLY A 30 2.20 8.55 1.73
CA GLY A 30 2.78 9.84 2.13
C GLY A 30 3.60 9.74 3.42
N GLU A 31 3.15 8.91 4.36
CA GLU A 31 3.84 8.64 5.63
C GLU A 31 4.16 7.15 5.77
N ALA A 32 4.99 6.78 6.76
CA ALA A 32 5.20 5.38 7.13
C ALA A 32 5.46 5.23 8.62
N GLU A 33 5.06 4.09 9.17
CA GLU A 33 5.37 3.69 10.54
C GLU A 33 6.71 2.97 10.61
N GLY A 34 7.48 3.26 11.66
CA GLY A 34 8.74 2.59 11.97
C GLY A 34 9.71 2.52 10.79
N ASP A 35 10.20 1.32 10.50
CA ASP A 35 11.13 1.01 9.42
C ASP A 35 10.42 0.47 8.16
N ALA A 36 9.08 0.50 8.07
CA ALA A 36 8.34 -0.14 6.97
C ALA A 36 8.76 0.39 5.59
N ARG A 37 8.97 1.71 5.46
CA ARG A 37 9.45 2.32 4.20
C ARG A 37 10.88 1.87 3.88
N GLU A 38 11.75 1.77 4.89
CA GLU A 38 13.13 1.30 4.71
C GLU A 38 13.16 -0.17 4.26
N ARG A 39 12.35 -1.05 4.86
CA ARG A 39 12.21 -2.44 4.45
C ARG A 39 11.73 -2.56 3.00
N MET A 40 10.69 -1.80 2.64
CA MET A 40 10.13 -1.81 1.29
C MET A 40 11.11 -1.27 0.25
N SER A 41 11.84 -0.19 0.53
CA SER A 41 12.81 0.37 -0.42
C SER A 41 14.06 -0.48 -0.62
N ARG A 42 14.45 -1.28 0.38
CA ARG A 42 15.63 -2.16 0.29
C ARG A 42 15.37 -3.48 -0.43
N ARG A 43 14.11 -3.90 -0.54
CA ARG A 43 13.70 -5.17 -1.12
C ARG A 43 13.00 -4.89 -2.44
N ASP A 44 13.33 -5.61 -3.52
CA ASP A 44 12.76 -5.40 -4.86
C ASP A 44 11.27 -5.82 -5.01
N PHE A 45 10.47 -5.72 -3.95
CA PHE A 45 9.07 -6.15 -3.87
C PHE A 45 8.84 -7.52 -4.56
N PRO A 46 9.48 -8.60 -4.09
CA PRO A 46 9.45 -9.88 -4.79
C PRO A 46 8.03 -10.46 -4.87
N THR A 47 7.85 -11.50 -5.67
CA THR A 47 6.58 -12.23 -5.74
C THR A 47 6.09 -12.60 -4.34
N ALA A 48 4.80 -12.36 -4.08
CA ALA A 48 4.12 -12.54 -2.79
C ALA A 48 4.50 -11.53 -1.67
N ALA A 49 5.34 -10.53 -1.94
CA ALA A 49 5.44 -9.38 -1.05
C ALA A 49 4.14 -8.55 -1.04
N PHE A 50 3.86 -7.89 0.07
CA PHE A 50 2.74 -6.97 0.20
C PHE A 50 3.08 -5.80 1.12
N ALA A 51 2.39 -4.69 0.90
CA ALA A 51 2.43 -3.49 1.74
C ALA A 51 1.04 -3.29 2.37
N VAL A 52 1.02 -2.93 3.65
CA VAL A 52 -0.20 -2.57 4.37
C VAL A 52 -0.27 -1.05 4.43
N LEU A 53 -1.33 -0.48 3.86
CA LEU A 53 -1.59 0.95 3.91
C LEU A 53 -2.89 1.23 4.67
N SER A 54 -2.89 2.28 5.47
CA SER A 54 -4.09 2.92 6.01
C SER A 54 -4.25 4.33 5.44
N PHE A 55 -5.45 4.87 5.51
CA PHE A 55 -5.75 6.26 5.22
C PHE A 55 -6.99 6.66 6.01
N ASP A 56 -7.18 7.96 6.22
CA ASP A 56 -8.38 8.50 6.85
C ASP A 56 -9.38 8.98 5.79
N GLY A 57 -10.68 8.82 6.07
CA GLY A 57 -11.75 9.32 5.23
C GLY A 57 -12.38 8.25 4.31
N SER A 58 -12.91 8.69 3.18
CA SER A 58 -13.66 7.84 2.24
C SER A 58 -12.77 7.26 1.15
N TRP A 59 -13.20 6.17 0.52
CA TRP A 59 -12.49 5.61 -0.64
C TRP A 59 -12.33 6.63 -1.76
N LYS A 60 -13.31 7.52 -1.92
CA LYS A 60 -13.26 8.61 -2.91
C LYS A 60 -12.13 9.61 -2.66
N ALA A 61 -11.69 9.76 -1.42
CA ALA A 61 -10.62 10.67 -1.03
C ALA A 61 -9.21 10.05 -1.16
N VAL A 62 -9.11 8.78 -1.56
CA VAL A 62 -7.80 8.14 -1.78
C VAL A 62 -7.11 8.80 -2.98
N GLU A 63 -6.03 9.51 -2.71
CA GLU A 63 -5.20 10.21 -3.68
C GLU A 63 -3.71 9.98 -3.37
N PRO A 64 -2.78 10.37 -4.27
CA PRO A 64 -1.35 10.26 -3.99
C PRO A 64 -0.97 10.89 -2.64
N GLY A 65 -0.21 10.16 -1.83
CA GLY A 65 0.25 10.58 -0.51
C GLY A 65 -0.81 10.54 0.61
N ALA A 66 -2.05 10.15 0.33
CA ALA A 66 -3.14 10.16 1.32
C ALA A 66 -3.01 9.07 2.41
N GLY A 67 -2.14 8.08 2.20
CA GLY A 67 -2.00 6.93 3.08
C GLY A 67 -0.72 6.90 3.91
N THR A 68 -0.77 6.11 4.98
CA THR A 68 0.38 5.75 5.81
C THR A 68 0.73 4.29 5.52
N LEU A 69 1.99 4.03 5.16
CA LEU A 69 2.52 2.68 5.08
C LEU A 69 2.73 2.13 6.50
N LEU A 70 1.85 1.25 6.92
CA LEU A 70 1.88 0.63 8.24
C LEU A 70 2.92 -0.49 8.31
N ASP A 71 2.99 -1.29 7.25
CA ASP A 71 3.85 -2.47 7.23
C ASP A 71 4.24 -2.85 5.80
N TYR A 72 5.35 -3.57 5.69
CA TYR A 72 5.80 -4.24 4.50
C TYR A 72 6.35 -5.62 4.89
N TRP A 73 5.84 -6.65 4.22
CA TRP A 73 6.29 -8.02 4.36
C TRP A 73 6.71 -8.59 3.01
N ALA A 74 7.73 -9.43 3.01
CA ALA A 74 8.13 -10.21 1.84
C ALA A 74 8.58 -11.61 2.22
N PRO A 75 8.44 -12.61 1.33
CA PRO A 75 8.98 -13.93 1.58
C PRO A 75 10.48 -13.88 1.89
N SER A 76 10.94 -14.75 2.81
CA SER A 76 12.28 -14.78 3.43
C SER A 76 12.56 -13.77 4.54
N GLU A 77 11.52 -13.08 5.03
CA GLU A 77 11.46 -12.69 6.45
C GLU A 77 11.36 -13.89 7.39
#